data_AF-A0A9D5L7D4-F1
#
_entry.id   AF-A0A9D5L7D4-F1
#
_cell.length_a   1.000
_cell.length_b   1.000
_cell.length_c   1.000
_cell.angle_alpha   90.00
_cell.angle_beta   90.00
_cell.angle_gamma   90.00
#
_symmetry.space_group_name_H-M   'P 1'
#
loop_
_entity.id
_entity.type
_entity.pdbx_description
1 polymer ?
#
loop_
_entity_poly.entity_id
_entity_poly.type
_entity_poly.pdbx_seq_one_letter_code
_entity_poly.pdbx_strand_id
1 'polypeptide(L)'
;MTESQTVKSKRAQVSDRLQKKYPDREWADDEALFGQINDDYDEYENTLKEKTAAEERLGGMFSQYPQSARFITDMANGVNPWVAMVEELGMDGITDIFENPEYKEELARAQEEHMKRLTKSHELEEEYSKNLDESLNVMKGAQEELGLSDEQIDSAVDLLMEIANDAIVGKFSRNSLELALKALNHDADIESARAEGRVGGLNEKIEAKLRKSRSGDGVPALAGSHNAPSRQRGNESIFDLADQA
;
A
#
# COMPACT_ATOMS: atom_id res chain seq x y z
N MET A 1 73.42 24.31 2.25
CA MET A 1 72.19 23.50 2.23
C MET A 1 71.08 24.41 2.72
N THR A 2 70.27 24.96 1.82
CA THR A 2 69.18 25.86 2.19
C THR A 2 67.89 25.13 1.88
N GLU A 3 67.21 24.65 2.92
CA GLU A 3 65.87 24.06 2.81
C GLU A 3 64.90 25.14 2.30
N SER A 4 64.55 25.05 1.02
CA SER A 4 63.52 25.89 0.44
C SER A 4 62.17 25.35 0.90
N GLN A 5 61.57 25.96 1.92
CA GLN A 5 60.20 25.67 2.32
C GLN A 5 59.26 25.92 1.12
N THR A 6 58.75 24.84 0.52
CA THR A 6 57.74 24.91 -0.52
C THR A 6 56.43 25.38 0.10
N VAL A 7 56.14 26.68 0.00
CA VAL A 7 54.87 27.27 0.42
C VAL A 7 53.75 26.65 -0.44
N LYS A 8 52.87 25.86 0.19
CA LYS A 8 51.70 25.28 -0.49
C LYS A 8 50.86 26.37 -1.16
N SER A 9 50.41 26.13 -2.39
CA SER A 9 49.57 27.08 -3.13
C SER A 9 48.21 27.28 -2.43
N LYS A 10 47.57 28.43 -2.65
CA LYS A 10 46.26 28.75 -2.06
C LYS A 10 45.20 27.72 -2.42
N ARG A 11 45.19 27.24 -3.68
CA ARG A 11 44.31 26.15 -4.14
C ARG A 11 44.52 24.88 -3.31
N ALA A 12 45.77 24.45 -3.11
CA ALA A 12 46.08 23.25 -2.32
C ALA A 12 45.63 23.37 -0.85
N GLN A 13 45.73 24.56 -0.25
CA GLN A 13 45.26 24.78 1.13
C GLN A 13 43.73 24.67 1.26
N VAL A 14 42.99 25.14 0.25
CA VAL A 14 41.52 25.07 0.22
C VAL A 14 41.06 23.65 -0.06
N SER A 15 41.68 22.96 -1.02
CA SER A 15 41.43 21.53 -1.28
C SER A 15 41.71 20.67 -0.05
N ASP A 16 42.82 20.91 0.67
CA ASP A 16 43.13 20.19 1.92
C ASP A 16 42.04 20.39 3.00
N ARG A 17 41.38 21.55 3.05
CA ARG A 17 40.28 21.81 3.99
C ARG A 17 39.00 21.09 3.57
N LEU A 18 38.66 21.15 2.28
CA LEU A 18 37.47 20.47 1.78
C LEU A 18 37.62 18.95 1.86
N GLN A 19 38.81 18.38 1.62
CA GLN A 19 39.06 16.94 1.77
C GLN A 19 38.84 16.47 3.23
N LYS A 20 39.08 17.34 4.22
CA LYS A 20 38.78 17.01 5.63
C LYS A 20 37.28 16.97 5.91
N LYS A 21 36.48 17.79 5.24
CA LYS A 21 35.02 17.85 5.39
C LYS A 21 34.32 16.81 4.50
N TYR A 22 34.87 16.54 3.33
CA TYR A 22 34.39 15.61 2.30
C TYR A 22 35.52 14.67 1.85
N PRO A 23 35.80 13.60 2.62
CA PRO A 23 36.92 12.70 2.33
C PRO A 23 36.80 11.94 1.00
N ASP A 24 35.57 11.72 0.52
CA ASP A 24 35.28 10.88 -0.65
C ASP A 24 35.11 11.68 -1.96
N ARG A 25 35.32 13.00 -1.93
CA ARG A 25 35.10 13.88 -3.09
C ARG A 25 36.44 14.41 -3.62
N GLU A 26 36.61 14.36 -4.94
CA GLU A 26 37.77 14.95 -5.63
C GLU A 26 37.34 16.17 -6.45
N TRP A 27 38.18 17.21 -6.49
CA TRP A 27 37.93 18.43 -7.25
C TRP A 27 38.94 18.56 -8.40
N ALA A 28 38.51 18.15 -9.60
CA ALA A 28 39.36 18.07 -10.78
C ALA A 28 39.83 19.43 -11.29
N ASP A 29 39.00 20.47 -11.18
CA ASP A 29 39.26 21.82 -11.71
C ASP A 29 38.92 22.93 -10.71
N ASP A 30 39.08 24.19 -11.12
CA ASP A 30 38.73 25.37 -10.32
C ASP A 30 37.21 25.50 -10.18
N GLU A 31 36.42 25.15 -11.20
CA GLU A 31 34.96 25.29 -11.18
C GLU A 31 34.30 24.37 -10.15
N ALA A 32 34.68 23.09 -10.11
CA ALA A 32 34.20 22.15 -9.11
C ALA A 32 34.60 22.54 -7.69
N LEU A 33 35.81 23.10 -7.53
CA LEU A 33 36.30 23.56 -6.23
C LEU A 33 35.50 24.77 -5.73
N PHE A 34 35.32 25.78 -6.59
CA PHE A 34 34.55 26.99 -6.24
C PHE A 34 33.05 26.70 -6.12
N GLY A 35 32.50 25.76 -6.88
CA GLY A 35 31.13 25.29 -6.75
C GLY A 35 30.86 24.70 -5.35
N GLN A 36 31.71 23.77 -4.89
CA GLN A 36 31.57 23.20 -3.54
C GLN A 36 31.69 24.27 -2.45
N ILE A 37 32.57 25.26 -2.64
CA ILE A 37 32.72 26.35 -1.67
C ILE A 37 31.44 27.18 -1.60
N ASN A 38 30.82 27.49 -2.74
CA ASN A 38 29.55 28.21 -2.75
C ASN A 38 28.44 27.38 -2.09
N ASP A 39 28.35 26.09 -2.40
CA ASP A 39 27.38 25.19 -1.76
C ASP A 39 27.56 25.15 -0.23
N ASP A 40 28.81 25.07 0.24
CA ASP A 40 29.15 25.13 1.68
C ASP A 40 28.75 26.48 2.32
N TYR A 41 28.91 27.58 1.58
CA TYR A 41 28.49 28.90 2.05
C TYR A 41 26.97 29.01 2.12
N ASP A 42 26.25 28.54 1.10
CA ASP A 42 24.80 28.53 1.08
C ASP A 42 24.22 27.65 2.20
N GLU A 43 24.80 26.46 2.42
CA GLU A 43 24.46 25.59 3.55
C GLU A 43 24.71 26.28 4.88
N TYR A 44 25.86 26.94 5.03
CA TYR A 44 26.19 27.69 6.25
C TYR A 44 25.20 28.85 6.48
N GLU A 45 24.87 29.62 5.44
CA GLU A 45 23.89 30.69 5.54
C GLU A 45 22.50 30.16 5.93
N ASN A 46 22.07 29.04 5.34
CA ASN A 46 20.78 28.44 5.64
C ASN A 46 20.73 27.93 7.08
N THR A 47 21.74 27.17 7.52
CA THR A 47 21.82 26.70 8.91
C THR A 47 21.93 27.84 9.91
N LEU A 48 22.62 28.93 9.57
CA LEU A 48 22.69 30.13 10.39
C LEU A 48 21.31 30.80 10.48
N LYS A 49 20.62 31.00 9.35
CA LYS A 49 19.25 31.54 9.33
C LYS A 49 18.30 30.70 10.19
N GLU A 50 18.36 29.39 10.09
CA GLU A 50 17.54 28.48 10.90
C GLU A 50 17.85 28.60 12.40
N LYS A 51 19.14 28.63 12.77
CA LYS A 51 19.56 28.81 14.16
C LYS A 51 19.15 30.17 14.71
N THR A 52 19.39 31.25 13.97
CA THR A 52 18.98 32.60 14.37
C THR A 52 17.45 32.68 14.50
N ALA A 53 16.69 32.10 13.58
CA ALA A 53 15.23 32.05 13.70
C ALA A 53 14.77 31.22 14.92
N ALA A 54 15.47 30.14 15.26
CA ALA A 54 15.20 29.37 16.47
C ALA A 54 15.53 30.17 17.74
N GLU A 55 16.66 30.87 17.76
CA GLU A 55 17.08 31.75 18.85
C GLU A 55 16.10 32.92 19.04
N GLU A 56 15.63 33.54 17.96
CA GLU A 56 14.61 34.59 18.01
C GLU A 56 13.28 34.07 18.57
N ARG A 57 12.84 32.88 18.15
CA ARG A 57 11.63 32.25 18.70
C ARG A 57 11.78 31.93 20.18
N LEU A 58 12.91 31.35 20.58
CA LEU A 58 13.20 31.04 21.98
C LEU A 58 13.30 32.32 22.82
N GLY A 59 13.98 33.35 22.32
CA GLY A 59 14.06 34.66 22.99
C GLY A 59 12.68 35.33 23.12
N GLY A 60 11.84 35.23 22.10
CA GLY A 60 10.46 35.67 22.13
C GLY A 60 9.64 34.92 23.18
N MET A 61 9.76 33.59 23.21
CA MET A 61 9.11 32.75 24.22
C MET A 61 9.57 33.10 25.64
N PHE A 62 10.86 33.29 25.88
CA PHE A 62 11.37 33.69 27.21
C PHE A 62 10.94 35.10 27.62
N SER A 63 10.76 36.00 26.65
CA SER A 63 10.22 37.33 26.92
C SER A 63 8.75 37.28 27.32
N GLN A 64 7.97 36.37 26.73
CA GLN A 64 6.54 36.18 27.04
C GLN A 64 6.34 35.36 28.32
N TYR A 65 7.19 34.35 28.54
CA TYR A 65 7.10 33.41 29.65
C TYR A 65 8.46 33.26 30.35
N PRO A 66 8.87 34.21 31.21
CA PRO A 66 10.19 34.17 31.86
C PRO A 66 10.46 32.88 32.64
N GLN A 67 9.44 32.29 33.27
CA GLN A 67 9.56 31.00 33.98
C GLN A 67 9.98 29.82 33.08
N SER A 68 9.70 29.89 31.77
CA SER A 68 10.03 28.81 30.83
C SER A 68 11.55 28.61 30.64
N ALA A 69 12.36 29.66 30.83
CA ALA A 69 13.82 29.57 30.73
C ALA A 69 14.43 28.69 31.83
N ARG A 70 13.95 28.88 33.06
CA ARG A 70 14.37 28.07 34.21
C ARG A 70 13.86 26.64 34.07
N PHE A 71 12.60 26.48 33.69
CA PHE A 71 12.01 25.17 33.42
C PHE A 71 12.83 24.32 32.42
N ILE A 72 13.24 24.91 31.29
CA ILE A 72 14.07 24.22 30.29
C ILE A 72 15.47 23.91 30.84
N THR A 73 16.05 24.83 31.61
CA THR A 73 17.37 24.64 32.24
C THR A 73 17.34 23.49 33.25
N ASP A 74 16.31 23.44 34.09
CA ASP A 74 16.11 22.41 35.10
C ASP A 74 15.90 21.04 34.45
N MET A 75 15.09 20.98 33.38
CA MET A 75 14.93 19.76 32.58
C MET A 75 16.24 19.30 31.93
N ALA A 76 17.03 20.23 31.37
CA ALA A 76 18.34 19.91 30.79
C ALA A 76 19.34 19.38 31.82
N ASN A 77 19.20 19.80 33.08
CA ASN A 77 19.97 19.31 34.23
C ASN A 77 19.39 18.02 34.85
N GLY A 78 18.32 17.46 34.28
CA GLY A 78 17.70 16.21 34.74
C GLY A 78 16.77 16.37 35.94
N VAL A 79 16.37 17.59 36.29
CA VAL A 79 15.37 17.85 37.34
C VAL A 79 13.99 17.49 36.81
N ASN A 80 13.15 16.86 37.65
CA ASN A 80 11.78 16.58 37.27
C ASN A 80 11.01 17.91 37.08
N PRO A 81 10.45 18.17 35.89
CA PRO A 81 9.80 19.45 35.57
C PRO A 81 8.64 19.80 36.50
N TRP A 82 7.92 18.79 37.02
CA TRP A 82 6.82 19.00 37.96
C TRP A 82 7.33 19.37 39.36
N VAL A 83 8.45 18.80 39.77
CA VAL A 83 9.09 19.14 41.06
C VAL A 83 9.65 20.56 41.00
N ALA A 84 10.34 20.92 39.92
CA ALA A 84 10.85 22.28 39.72
C ALA A 84 9.72 23.33 39.71
N MET A 85 8.59 23.02 39.07
CA MET A 85 7.42 23.90 39.07
C MET A 85 6.84 24.11 40.48
N VAL A 86 6.73 23.05 41.27
CA VAL A 86 6.26 23.14 42.67
C VAL A 86 7.26 23.89 43.55
N GLU A 87 8.57 23.72 43.34
CA GLU A 87 9.61 24.46 44.08
C GLU A 87 9.57 25.97 43.78
N GLU A 88 9.22 26.36 42.54
CA GLU A 88 9.20 27.76 42.13
C GLU A 88 7.87 28.46 42.43
N LEU A 89 6.75 27.83 42.14
CA LEU A 89 5.41 28.43 42.28
C LEU A 89 4.72 28.04 43.58
N GLY A 90 5.13 26.95 44.22
CA GLY A 90 4.39 26.32 45.31
C GLY A 90 3.11 25.63 44.83
N MET A 91 2.58 24.71 45.66
CA MET A 91 1.28 24.07 45.37
C MET A 91 0.14 25.09 45.34
N ASP A 92 0.20 26.12 46.19
CA ASP A 92 -0.80 27.19 46.24
C ASP A 92 -0.75 28.05 44.96
N GLY A 93 0.43 28.43 44.49
CA GLY A 93 0.57 29.21 43.24
C GLY A 93 0.15 28.43 42.00
N ILE A 94 0.37 27.11 41.97
CA ILE A 94 -0.18 26.23 40.92
C ILE A 94 -1.71 26.22 40.98
N THR A 95 -2.28 26.15 42.19
CA THR A 95 -3.74 26.17 42.39
C THR A 95 -4.34 27.50 41.94
N ASP A 96 -3.69 28.63 42.25
CA ASP A 96 -4.11 29.96 41.82
C ASP A 96 -4.14 30.10 40.29
N ILE A 97 -3.22 29.46 39.57
CA ILE A 97 -3.23 29.40 38.10
C ILE A 97 -4.46 28.63 37.59
N PHE A 98 -4.82 27.52 38.24
CA PHE A 98 -6.01 26.75 37.89
C PHE A 98 -7.32 27.49 38.21
N GLU A 99 -7.32 28.35 39.23
CA GLU A 99 -8.48 29.14 39.64
C GLU A 99 -8.62 30.46 38.87
N ASN A 100 -7.55 30.92 38.21
CA ASN A 100 -7.57 32.14 37.41
C ASN A 100 -8.53 32.01 36.21
N PRO A 101 -9.55 32.89 36.08
CA PRO A 101 -10.53 32.84 35.01
C PRO A 101 -9.97 32.86 33.59
N GLU A 102 -8.84 33.53 33.36
CA GLU A 102 -8.19 33.65 32.05
C GLU A 102 -7.59 32.31 31.60
N TYR A 103 -6.88 31.62 32.50
CA TYR A 103 -6.30 30.30 32.22
C TYR A 103 -7.35 29.19 32.25
N LYS A 104 -8.43 29.34 33.03
CA LYS A 104 -9.48 28.32 33.18
C LYS A 104 -10.16 27.96 31.87
N GLU A 105 -10.45 28.94 31.00
CA GLU A 105 -11.07 28.68 29.70
C GLU A 105 -10.09 27.99 28.73
N GLU A 106 -8.81 28.38 28.76
CA GLU A 106 -7.77 27.77 27.93
C GLU A 106 -7.49 26.32 28.36
N LEU A 107 -7.37 26.07 29.67
CA LEU A 107 -7.18 24.74 30.25
C LEU A 107 -8.41 23.84 30.03
N ALA A 108 -9.63 24.38 30.13
CA ALA A 108 -10.85 23.64 29.83
C ALA A 108 -10.90 23.18 28.37
N ARG A 109 -10.54 24.05 27.42
CA ARG A 109 -10.46 23.69 25.99
C ARG A 109 -9.38 22.63 25.74
N ALA A 110 -8.19 22.80 26.32
CA ALA A 110 -7.11 21.82 26.18
C ALA A 110 -7.51 20.44 26.74
N GLN A 111 -8.21 20.42 27.88
CA GLN A 111 -8.73 19.18 28.48
C GLN A 111 -9.85 18.56 27.63
N GLU A 112 -10.76 19.36 27.08
CA GLU A 112 -11.81 18.88 26.18
C GLU A 112 -11.22 18.25 24.91
N GLU A 113 -10.21 18.88 24.30
CA GLU A 113 -9.49 18.31 23.16
C GLU A 113 -8.76 17.02 23.50
N HIS A 114 -8.11 16.96 24.66
CA HIS A 114 -7.48 15.73 25.14
C HIS A 114 -8.52 14.63 25.33
N MET A 115 -9.65 14.92 25.97
CA MET A 115 -10.73 13.97 26.17
C MET A 115 -11.30 13.51 24.83
N LYS A 116 -11.56 14.40 23.87
CA LYS A 116 -12.00 14.04 22.51
C LYS A 116 -11.02 13.11 21.81
N ARG A 117 -9.71 13.37 21.90
CA ARG A 117 -8.69 12.47 21.34
C ARG A 117 -8.71 11.10 22.02
N LEU A 118 -8.80 11.07 23.34
CA LEU A 118 -8.81 9.84 24.12
C LEU A 118 -10.07 9.01 23.82
N THR A 119 -11.25 9.63 23.84
CA THR A 119 -12.51 8.97 23.49
C THR A 119 -12.48 8.44 22.07
N LYS A 120 -12.07 9.26 21.09
CA LYS A 120 -11.96 8.82 19.69
C LYS A 120 -10.96 7.68 19.52
N SER A 121 -9.83 7.71 20.23
CA SER A 121 -8.86 6.62 20.22
C SER A 121 -9.45 5.33 20.79
N HIS A 122 -10.17 5.42 21.91
CA HIS A 122 -10.80 4.28 22.56
C HIS A 122 -11.92 3.69 21.70
N GLU A 123 -12.78 4.53 21.11
CA GLU A 123 -13.82 4.10 20.17
C GLU A 123 -13.21 3.38 18.95
N LEU A 124 -12.15 3.93 18.37
CA LEU A 124 -11.45 3.29 17.25
C LEU A 124 -10.81 1.95 17.65
N GLU A 125 -10.28 1.83 18.87
CA GLU A 125 -9.69 0.60 19.38
C GLU A 125 -10.75 -0.48 19.67
N GLU A 126 -11.89 -0.10 20.25
CA GLU A 126 -13.02 -1.00 20.46
C GLU A 126 -13.62 -1.47 19.13
N GLU A 127 -13.85 -0.55 18.19
CA GLU A 127 -14.33 -0.90 16.85
C GLU A 127 -13.35 -1.82 16.12
N TYR A 128 -12.05 -1.53 16.20
CA TYR A 128 -11.02 -2.38 15.61
C TYR A 128 -11.03 -3.79 16.20
N SER A 129 -11.05 -3.91 17.55
CA SER A 129 -11.08 -5.20 18.23
C SER A 129 -12.32 -6.01 17.84
N LYS A 130 -13.49 -5.37 17.84
CA LYS A 130 -14.74 -6.03 17.46
C LYS A 130 -14.72 -6.49 16.00
N ASN A 131 -14.27 -5.63 15.09
CA ASN A 131 -14.18 -5.96 13.66
C ASN A 131 -13.16 -7.08 13.40
N LEU A 132 -12.06 -7.13 14.17
CA LEU A 132 -11.09 -8.22 14.07
C LEU A 132 -11.70 -9.57 14.46
N ASP A 133 -12.41 -9.63 15.60
CA ASP A 133 -13.08 -10.84 16.06
C ASP A 133 -14.16 -11.30 15.06
N GLU A 134 -14.96 -10.38 14.53
CA GLU A 134 -15.96 -10.68 13.50
C GLU A 134 -15.29 -11.17 12.21
N SER A 135 -14.19 -10.55 11.78
CA SER A 135 -13.43 -10.95 10.59
C SER A 135 -12.84 -12.35 10.74
N LEU A 136 -12.31 -12.71 11.92
CA LEU A 136 -11.81 -14.06 12.21
C LEU A 136 -12.91 -15.11 12.05
N ASN A 137 -14.14 -14.81 12.48
CA ASN A 137 -15.27 -15.73 12.32
C ASN A 137 -15.70 -15.86 10.86
N VAL A 138 -15.73 -14.75 10.11
CA VAL A 138 -16.02 -14.77 8.66
C VAL A 138 -14.98 -15.61 7.90
N MET A 139 -13.69 -15.47 8.22
CA MET A 139 -12.63 -16.25 7.59
C MET A 139 -12.82 -17.74 7.84
N LYS A 140 -13.06 -18.17 9.10
CA LYS A 140 -13.33 -19.57 9.41
C LYS A 140 -14.54 -20.13 8.64
N GLY A 141 -15.63 -19.37 8.59
CA GLY A 141 -16.81 -19.76 7.83
C GLY A 141 -16.52 -19.91 6.33
N ALA A 142 -15.82 -18.95 5.73
CA ALA A 142 -15.43 -19.02 4.32
C ALA A 142 -14.50 -20.21 4.03
N GLN A 143 -13.58 -20.51 4.95
CA GLN A 143 -12.67 -21.65 4.82
C GLN A 143 -13.43 -22.98 4.79
N GLU A 144 -14.39 -23.15 5.70
CA GLU A 144 -15.24 -24.35 5.78
C GLU A 144 -16.17 -24.48 4.56
N GLU A 145 -16.85 -23.40 4.17
CA GLU A 145 -17.81 -23.41 3.06
C GLU A 145 -17.18 -23.62 1.69
N LEU A 146 -16.01 -23.02 1.46
CA LEU A 146 -15.30 -23.08 0.18
C LEU A 146 -14.24 -24.21 0.14
N GLY A 147 -14.03 -24.91 1.27
CA GLY A 147 -13.06 -25.99 1.38
C GLY A 147 -11.61 -25.54 1.16
N LEU A 148 -11.26 -24.35 1.64
CA LEU A 148 -9.94 -23.74 1.46
C LEU A 148 -8.94 -24.28 2.49
N SER A 149 -7.67 -24.40 2.12
CA SER A 149 -6.59 -24.61 3.10
C SER A 149 -6.27 -23.33 3.85
N ASP A 150 -5.61 -23.47 5.01
CA ASP A 150 -5.10 -22.33 5.80
C ASP A 150 -4.24 -21.41 4.92
N GLU A 151 -3.34 -21.96 4.10
CA GLU A 151 -2.48 -21.14 3.24
C GLU A 151 -3.26 -20.37 2.17
N GLN A 152 -4.36 -20.92 1.66
CA GLN A 152 -5.18 -20.26 0.64
C GLN A 152 -5.94 -19.08 1.21
N ILE A 153 -6.50 -19.21 2.42
CA ILE A 153 -7.22 -18.10 3.05
C ILE A 153 -6.26 -17.02 3.53
N ASP A 154 -5.10 -17.41 4.08
CA ASP A 154 -4.05 -16.46 4.46
C ASP A 154 -3.58 -15.64 3.25
N SER A 155 -3.33 -16.31 2.12
CA SER A 155 -2.94 -15.62 0.87
C SER A 155 -4.02 -14.65 0.36
N ALA A 156 -5.30 -14.99 0.53
CA ALA A 156 -6.40 -14.12 0.14
C ALA A 156 -6.51 -12.89 1.05
N VAL A 157 -6.30 -13.08 2.36
CA VAL A 157 -6.30 -11.99 3.35
C VAL A 157 -5.13 -11.05 3.14
N ASP A 158 -3.94 -11.58 2.88
CA ASP A 158 -2.74 -10.79 2.57
C ASP A 158 -2.97 -9.89 1.35
N LEU A 159 -3.60 -10.44 0.30
CA LEU A 159 -3.95 -9.67 -0.91
C LEU A 159 -4.97 -8.57 -0.60
N LEU A 160 -5.98 -8.85 0.22
CA LEU A 160 -6.97 -7.85 0.64
C LEU A 160 -6.32 -6.73 1.48
N MET A 161 -5.39 -7.09 2.37
CA MET A 161 -4.63 -6.12 3.16
C MET A 161 -3.73 -5.25 2.30
N GLU A 162 -3.06 -5.82 1.29
CA GLU A 162 -2.26 -5.05 0.33
C GLU A 162 -3.12 -4.02 -0.41
N ILE A 163 -4.29 -4.43 -0.89
CA ILE A 163 -5.23 -3.53 -1.59
C ILE A 163 -5.76 -2.44 -0.65
N ALA A 164 -6.10 -2.78 0.60
CA ALA A 164 -6.56 -1.81 1.59
C ALA A 164 -5.48 -0.79 1.92
N ASN A 165 -4.23 -1.22 2.13
CA ASN A 165 -3.09 -0.34 2.39
C ASN A 165 -2.83 0.62 1.23
N ASP A 166 -2.85 0.12 -0.01
CA ASP A 166 -2.71 0.94 -1.21
C ASP A 166 -3.86 1.96 -1.33
N ALA A 167 -5.10 1.55 -1.01
CA ALA A 167 -6.27 2.44 -1.04
C ALA A 167 -6.21 3.54 0.04
N ILE A 168 -5.72 3.23 1.25
CA ILE A 168 -5.56 4.21 2.35
C ILE A 168 -4.63 5.37 1.91
N VAL A 169 -3.61 5.08 1.10
CA VAL A 169 -2.69 6.09 0.56
C VAL A 169 -3.11 6.63 -0.82
N GLY A 170 -4.28 6.24 -1.33
CA GLY A 170 -4.83 6.70 -2.61
C GLY A 170 -4.15 6.12 -3.85
N LYS A 171 -3.46 4.98 -3.73
CA LYS A 171 -2.75 4.32 -4.82
C LYS A 171 -3.61 3.18 -5.39
N PHE A 172 -3.92 3.24 -6.69
CA PHE A 172 -4.60 2.16 -7.39
C PHE A 172 -3.67 1.57 -8.45
N SER A 173 -3.04 0.44 -8.10
CA SER A 173 -2.10 -0.23 -8.99
C SER A 173 -2.80 -0.88 -10.19
N ARG A 174 -2.09 -1.03 -11.31
CA ARG A 174 -2.57 -1.80 -12.47
C ARG A 174 -2.99 -3.22 -12.06
N ASN A 175 -2.20 -3.87 -11.20
CA ASN A 175 -2.47 -5.22 -10.71
C ASN A 175 -3.80 -5.29 -9.96
N SER A 176 -4.06 -4.35 -9.05
CA SER A 176 -5.31 -4.27 -8.27
C SER A 176 -6.52 -4.04 -9.19
N LEU A 177 -6.38 -3.20 -10.22
CA LEU A 177 -7.42 -2.96 -11.23
C LEU A 177 -7.69 -4.21 -12.07
N GLU A 178 -6.65 -4.90 -12.53
CA GLU A 178 -6.78 -6.16 -13.29
C GLU A 178 -7.43 -7.26 -12.45
N LEU A 179 -7.07 -7.38 -11.18
CA LEU A 179 -7.69 -8.31 -10.25
C LEU A 179 -9.19 -8.00 -10.07
N ALA A 180 -9.54 -6.73 -9.86
CA ALA A 180 -10.93 -6.31 -9.73
C ALA A 180 -11.74 -6.60 -11.00
N LEU A 181 -11.18 -6.35 -12.19
CA LEU A 181 -11.84 -6.66 -13.46
C LEU A 181 -12.05 -8.16 -13.66
N LYS A 182 -11.08 -9.00 -13.28
CA LYS A 182 -11.23 -10.46 -13.30
C LYS A 182 -12.31 -10.93 -12.32
N ALA A 183 -12.37 -10.35 -11.12
CA ALA A 183 -13.39 -10.67 -10.15
C ALA A 183 -14.81 -10.31 -10.65
N LEU A 184 -14.97 -9.15 -11.29
CA LEU A 184 -16.26 -8.69 -11.82
C LEU A 184 -16.77 -9.51 -13.01
N ASN A 185 -15.87 -10.00 -13.87
CA ASN A 185 -16.24 -10.76 -15.08
C ASN A 185 -16.15 -12.27 -14.91
N HIS A 186 -15.77 -12.78 -13.74
CA HIS A 186 -15.44 -14.18 -13.49
C HIS A 186 -16.47 -15.16 -14.06
N ASP A 187 -17.76 -14.98 -13.74
CA ASP A 187 -18.80 -15.92 -14.16
C ASP A 187 -19.08 -15.88 -15.66
N ALA A 188 -19.07 -14.67 -16.25
CA ALA A 188 -19.27 -14.47 -17.68
C ALA A 188 -18.10 -15.06 -18.49
N ASP A 189 -16.87 -14.86 -18.02
CA ASP A 189 -15.67 -15.40 -18.64
C ASP A 189 -15.66 -16.94 -18.58
N ILE A 190 -16.09 -17.55 -17.47
CA ILE A 190 -16.24 -19.01 -17.35
C ILE A 190 -17.31 -19.54 -18.30
N GLU A 191 -18.46 -18.88 -18.38
CA GLU A 191 -19.54 -19.31 -19.26
C GLU A 191 -19.13 -19.23 -20.73
N SER A 192 -18.49 -18.12 -21.12
CA SER A 192 -17.95 -17.93 -22.46
C SER A 192 -16.92 -19.00 -22.81
N ALA A 193 -15.95 -19.24 -21.91
CA ALA A 193 -14.92 -20.27 -22.09
C ALA A 193 -15.52 -21.68 -22.23
N ARG A 194 -16.59 -21.99 -21.48
CA ARG A 194 -17.32 -23.27 -21.63
C ARG A 194 -18.03 -23.38 -22.98
N ALA A 195 -18.66 -22.30 -23.44
CA ALA A 195 -19.36 -22.27 -24.72
C ALA A 195 -18.36 -22.44 -25.89
N GLU A 196 -17.27 -21.67 -25.87
CA GLU A 196 -16.19 -21.76 -26.86
C GLU A 196 -15.52 -23.14 -26.83
N GLY A 197 -15.23 -23.68 -25.64
CA GLY A 197 -14.67 -25.03 -25.49
C GLY A 197 -15.59 -26.12 -26.03
N ARG A 198 -16.91 -25.99 -25.86
CA ARG A 198 -17.90 -26.93 -26.43
C ARG A 198 -17.90 -26.87 -27.96
N VAL A 199 -17.91 -25.66 -28.53
CA VAL A 199 -17.88 -25.47 -29.99
C VAL A 199 -16.57 -26.01 -30.57
N GLY A 200 -15.43 -25.69 -29.95
CA GLY A 200 -14.11 -26.20 -30.33
C GLY A 200 -14.04 -27.72 -30.30
N GLY A 201 -14.49 -28.35 -29.21
CA GLY A 201 -14.51 -29.81 -29.09
C GLY A 201 -15.43 -30.51 -30.09
N LEU A 202 -16.56 -29.90 -30.45
CA LEU A 202 -17.44 -30.40 -31.52
C LEU A 202 -16.76 -30.32 -32.89
N ASN A 203 -16.11 -29.20 -33.19
CA ASN A 203 -15.39 -29.01 -34.45
C ASN A 203 -14.22 -30.00 -34.58
N GLU A 204 -13.46 -30.22 -33.51
CA GLU A 204 -12.37 -31.19 -33.49
C GLU A 204 -12.88 -32.63 -33.70
N LYS A 205 -14.01 -33.00 -33.08
CA LYS A 205 -14.64 -34.31 -33.29
C LYS A 205 -15.15 -34.48 -34.72
N ILE A 206 -15.71 -33.43 -35.31
CA ILE A 206 -16.15 -33.43 -36.72
C ILE A 206 -14.94 -33.61 -37.64
N GLU A 207 -13.87 -32.86 -37.41
CA GLU A 207 -12.66 -32.95 -38.21
C GLU A 207 -12.00 -34.34 -38.08
N ALA A 208 -11.92 -34.90 -36.87
CA ALA A 208 -11.42 -36.26 -36.65
C ALA A 208 -12.25 -37.33 -37.37
N LYS A 209 -13.59 -37.19 -37.40
CA LYS A 209 -14.47 -38.08 -38.17
C LYS A 209 -14.28 -37.93 -39.68
N LEU A 210 -14.15 -36.71 -40.19
CA LEU A 210 -13.88 -36.41 -41.60
C LEU A 210 -12.51 -36.93 -42.05
N ARG A 211 -11.47 -36.83 -41.20
CA ARG A 211 -10.16 -37.42 -41.46
C ARG A 211 -10.23 -38.95 -41.49
N LYS A 212 -10.97 -39.58 -40.58
CA LYS A 212 -11.21 -41.05 -40.59
C LYS A 212 -12.01 -41.50 -41.81
N SER A 213 -13.03 -40.75 -42.25
CA SER A 213 -13.82 -41.10 -43.44
C SER A 213 -13.05 -40.92 -44.76
N ARG A 214 -12.04 -40.05 -44.79
CA ARG A 214 -11.09 -39.94 -45.92
C ARG A 214 -10.04 -41.07 -45.95
N SER A 215 -9.90 -41.87 -44.90
CA SER A 215 -9.04 -43.07 -44.87
C SER A 215 -9.78 -44.30 -45.40
N GLY A 216 -10.38 -44.16 -46.58
CA GLY A 216 -10.93 -45.23 -47.41
C GLY A 216 -10.61 -44.92 -48.86
N ASP A 217 -10.42 -45.93 -49.70
CA ASP A 217 -9.69 -45.97 -51.00
C ASP A 217 -10.14 -45.02 -52.14
N GLY A 218 -10.64 -43.82 -51.83
CA GLY A 218 -10.88 -42.75 -52.79
C GLY A 218 -12.02 -43.00 -53.78
N VAL A 219 -12.74 -44.12 -53.71
CA VAL A 219 -13.82 -44.45 -54.66
C VAL A 219 -15.19 -44.14 -54.04
N PRO A 220 -15.98 -43.21 -54.61
CA PRO A 220 -17.40 -43.09 -54.28
C PRO A 220 -18.12 -44.38 -54.67
N ALA A 221 -18.98 -44.92 -53.80
CA ALA A 221 -19.80 -46.09 -54.11
C ALA A 221 -20.87 -45.73 -55.16
N LEU A 222 -20.50 -45.83 -56.43
CA LEU A 222 -21.41 -45.76 -57.58
C LEU A 222 -21.76 -47.19 -58.02
N ALA A 223 -22.86 -47.73 -57.48
CA ALA A 223 -23.49 -48.91 -58.05
C ALA A 223 -24.77 -48.48 -58.79
N GLY A 224 -24.67 -48.49 -60.12
CA GLY A 224 -25.75 -48.17 -61.04
C GLY A 224 -26.75 -49.30 -61.25
N SER A 225 -27.98 -48.89 -61.58
CA SER A 225 -28.94 -49.45 -62.55
C SER A 225 -28.79 -50.92 -62.97
N HIS A 226 -29.75 -51.77 -62.56
CA HIS A 226 -30.65 -52.60 -63.40
C HIS A 226 -31.36 -53.69 -62.57
N ASN A 227 -32.61 -53.46 -62.14
CA ASN A 227 -33.74 -54.38 -62.35
C ASN A 227 -35.05 -53.84 -61.74
N ALA A 228 -36.14 -54.01 -62.50
CA ALA A 228 -37.51 -53.63 -62.15
C ALA A 228 -38.12 -54.56 -61.06
N PRO A 229 -39.31 -54.26 -60.51
CA PRO A 229 -39.65 -54.50 -59.11
C PRO A 229 -40.20 -55.90 -58.84
N SER A 230 -39.86 -56.47 -57.68
CA SER A 230 -40.68 -57.52 -57.05
C SER A 230 -41.32 -56.98 -55.78
N ARG A 231 -42.60 -56.65 -55.89
CA ARG A 231 -43.48 -56.36 -54.77
C ARG A 231 -43.73 -57.67 -54.01
N GLN A 232 -43.04 -57.90 -52.89
CA GLN A 232 -43.50 -58.86 -51.89
C GLN A 232 -44.32 -58.10 -50.86
N ARG A 233 -45.64 -58.13 -51.05
CA ARG A 233 -46.61 -57.90 -49.97
C ARG A 233 -46.43 -59.03 -48.96
N GLY A 234 -45.89 -58.70 -47.79
CA GLY A 234 -45.93 -59.54 -46.60
C GLY A 234 -46.91 -58.94 -45.60
N ASN A 235 -48.15 -59.44 -45.66
CA ASN A 235 -49.23 -59.40 -44.67
C ASN A 235 -49.13 -58.37 -43.53
N GLU A 236 -49.82 -57.25 -43.67
CA GLU A 236 -50.40 -56.55 -42.52
C GLU A 236 -51.33 -57.52 -41.80
N SER A 237 -51.13 -57.65 -40.50
CA SER A 237 -51.94 -58.50 -39.63
C SER A 237 -53.25 -57.79 -39.31
N ILE A 238 -54.34 -58.53 -39.17
CA ILE A 238 -55.68 -58.00 -38.79
C ILE A 238 -55.65 -57.18 -37.49
N PHE A 239 -54.59 -57.36 -36.68
CA PHE A 239 -54.36 -56.62 -35.44
C PHE A 239 -53.80 -55.19 -35.66
N ASP A 240 -53.18 -54.90 -36.81
CA ASP A 240 -52.67 -53.55 -37.13
C ASP A 240 -53.78 -52.59 -37.62
N LEU A 241 -54.95 -53.13 -37.96
CA LEU A 241 -56.11 -52.37 -38.45
C LEU A 241 -57.10 -51.96 -37.33
N ALA A 242 -56.88 -52.38 -36.08
CA ALA A 242 -57.78 -52.08 -34.96
C ALA A 242 -57.29 -50.95 -34.04
N ASP A 243 -56.03 -50.53 -34.11
CA ASP A 243 -55.45 -49.44 -33.29
C ASP A 243 -55.52 -48.05 -33.98
N GLN A 244 -56.27 -47.93 -35.08
CA GLN A 244 -56.55 -46.66 -35.75
C GLN A 244 -58.05 -46.28 -35.78
N ALA A 245 -58.87 -46.83 -34.88
CA ALA A 245 -60.27 -46.45 -34.71
C ALA A 245 -60.56 -45.95 -33.29
#